data_AF-A0A944BJJ7-F1
#
_entry.id   AF-A0A944BJJ7-F1
#
_cell.length_a   1.000
_cell.length_b   1.000
_cell.length_c   1.000
_cell.angle_alpha   90.00
_cell.angle_beta   90.00
_cell.angle_gamma   90.00
#
_symmetry.space_group_name_H-M   'P 1'
#
loop_
_entity.id
_entity.type
_entity.pdbx_description
1 polymer ?
#
loop_
_entity_poly.entity_id
_entity_poly.type
_entity_poly.pdbx_seq_one_letter_code
_entity_poly.pdbx_strand_id
1 'polypeptide(L)'
;MKKSIIIVLIMCISGILYGGTPITKSFLLGKFEPKNDTNFTEIESKYTDKESIYIQKEVYNAYKKMYKEAEKCGIKLTIISCTRNFNSQKNIWERKWKNTEGNDSVKVKKIMEYSSMPGTSRHHWGTDLDFISVENQYWDTESGQKAYKWLKENAPKYGFNQPYTDDTYRTGYKPEPWHWSYTPLSIRYLRSFNCLISTEDINGFSGCNFVKPFNIIDTHVFGVDKTCK
;
A
#
# COMPACT_ATOMS: atom_id res chain seq x y z
N MET A 1 16.86 -29.18 -45.67
CA MET A 1 16.99 -28.35 -44.45
C MET A 1 15.69 -27.60 -44.20
N LYS A 2 14.80 -28.12 -43.34
CA LYS A 2 13.62 -27.41 -42.85
C LYS A 2 13.81 -27.22 -41.35
N LYS A 3 13.97 -25.97 -40.90
CA LYS A 3 14.09 -25.61 -39.49
C LYS A 3 12.69 -25.71 -38.87
N SER A 4 12.50 -26.67 -37.98
CA SER A 4 11.31 -26.74 -37.13
C SER A 4 11.35 -25.57 -36.15
N ILE A 5 10.35 -24.70 -36.24
CA ILE A 5 10.10 -23.64 -35.27
C ILE A 5 9.44 -24.30 -34.06
N ILE A 6 10.17 -24.39 -32.95
CA ILE A 6 9.61 -24.75 -31.65
C ILE A 6 8.87 -23.51 -31.14
N ILE A 7 7.55 -23.52 -31.23
CA ILE A 7 6.70 -22.57 -30.52
C ILE A 7 6.66 -23.05 -29.07
N VAL A 8 7.47 -22.41 -28.21
CA VAL A 8 7.32 -22.56 -26.76
C VAL A 8 6.09 -21.76 -26.34
N LEU A 9 4.96 -22.45 -26.26
CA LEU A 9 3.75 -21.92 -25.64
C LEU A 9 4.01 -21.81 -24.14
N ILE A 10 4.40 -20.62 -23.67
CA ILE A 10 4.48 -20.34 -22.23
C ILE A 10 3.03 -20.28 -21.71
N MET A 11 2.52 -21.43 -21.27
CA MET A 11 1.35 -21.46 -20.41
C MET A 11 1.74 -20.78 -19.10
N CYS A 12 1.28 -19.55 -18.89
CA CYS A 12 1.26 -18.89 -17.58
C CYS A 12 0.31 -19.65 -16.64
N ILE A 13 0.73 -20.81 -16.16
CA ILE A 13 0.16 -21.43 -14.97
C ILE A 13 1.07 -20.99 -13.82
N SER A 14 0.72 -19.89 -13.16
CA SER A 14 1.38 -19.48 -11.91
C SER A 14 0.34 -19.09 -10.88
N GLY A 15 -0.48 -20.06 -10.49
CA GLY A 15 -1.04 -20.06 -9.13
C GLY A 15 0.11 -20.33 -8.17
N ILE A 16 0.81 -19.29 -7.72
CA ILE A 16 1.79 -19.43 -6.64
C ILE A 16 1.01 -19.62 -5.34
N LEU A 17 0.73 -20.88 -5.01
CA LEU A 17 0.10 -21.31 -3.76
C LEU A 17 1.11 -21.22 -2.61
N TYR A 18 0.85 -20.33 -1.67
CA TYR A 18 1.36 -20.42 -0.30
C TYR A 18 0.32 -19.76 0.61
N GLY A 19 -0.38 -20.57 1.42
CA GLY A 19 -1.50 -20.15 2.28
C GLY A 19 -2.91 -20.51 1.79
N GLY A 20 -3.08 -21.38 0.79
CA GLY A 20 -4.37 -22.03 0.48
C GLY A 20 -5.40 -21.24 -0.34
N THR A 21 -5.26 -19.91 -0.49
CA THR A 21 -6.22 -19.10 -1.28
C THR A 21 -5.54 -18.40 -2.46
N PRO A 22 -6.05 -18.53 -3.69
CA PRO A 22 -5.58 -17.76 -4.83
C PRO A 22 -5.74 -16.25 -4.60
N ILE A 23 -4.71 -15.46 -4.95
CA ILE A 23 -4.80 -14.00 -4.96
C ILE A 23 -5.76 -13.58 -6.09
N THR A 24 -6.84 -12.88 -5.77
CA THR A 24 -7.86 -12.48 -6.74
C THR A 24 -7.72 -11.02 -7.15
N LYS A 25 -8.28 -10.65 -8.32
CA LYS A 25 -8.40 -9.24 -8.73
C LYS A 25 -9.15 -8.41 -7.68
N SER A 26 -10.25 -8.96 -7.14
CA SER A 26 -11.07 -8.28 -6.14
C SER A 26 -10.26 -7.94 -4.89
N PHE A 27 -9.44 -8.88 -4.41
CA PHE A 27 -8.52 -8.62 -3.29
C PHE A 27 -7.52 -7.50 -3.63
N LEU A 28 -6.83 -7.59 -4.77
CA LEU A 28 -5.80 -6.64 -5.18
C LEU A 28 -6.33 -5.21 -5.37
N LEU A 29 -7.56 -5.08 -5.86
CA LEU A 29 -8.27 -3.81 -6.04
C LEU A 29 -8.99 -3.33 -4.78
N GLY A 30 -8.88 -4.05 -3.66
CA GLY A 30 -9.56 -3.73 -2.41
C GLY A 30 -11.08 -3.94 -2.42
N LYS A 31 -11.63 -4.62 -3.43
CA LYS A 31 -13.07 -4.92 -3.58
C LYS A 31 -13.47 -6.13 -2.73
N PHE A 32 -13.18 -6.08 -1.44
CA PHE A 32 -13.55 -7.09 -0.44
C PHE A 32 -13.79 -6.44 0.93
N GLU A 33 -14.40 -7.19 1.84
CA GLU A 33 -14.62 -6.76 3.22
C GLU A 33 -13.62 -7.46 4.16
N PRO A 34 -12.65 -6.76 4.76
CA PRO A 34 -11.62 -7.38 5.60
C PRO A 34 -12.18 -8.17 6.78
N LYS A 35 -13.29 -7.71 7.37
CA LYS A 35 -13.97 -8.41 8.47
C LYS A 35 -14.48 -9.82 8.10
N ASN A 36 -14.69 -10.07 6.81
CA ASN A 36 -15.18 -11.35 6.31
C ASN A 36 -14.04 -12.27 5.85
N ASP A 37 -12.79 -11.78 5.82
CA ASP A 37 -11.62 -12.54 5.40
C ASP A 37 -10.90 -13.13 6.62
N THR A 38 -10.80 -14.46 6.66
CA THR A 38 -10.15 -15.19 7.77
C THR A 38 -8.67 -14.88 7.95
N ASN A 39 -7.99 -14.30 6.96
CA ASN A 39 -6.60 -13.87 7.07
C ASN A 39 -6.46 -12.53 7.81
N PHE A 40 -7.56 -11.80 8.01
CA PHE A 40 -7.57 -10.51 8.67
C PHE A 40 -8.04 -10.63 10.11
N THR A 41 -7.65 -9.64 10.91
CA THR A 41 -8.12 -9.44 12.28
C THR A 41 -8.27 -7.95 12.54
N GLU A 42 -9.18 -7.58 13.42
CA GLU A 42 -9.27 -6.21 13.92
C GLU A 42 -8.05 -5.90 14.81
N ILE A 43 -7.57 -4.66 14.74
CA ILE A 43 -6.44 -4.16 15.53
C ILE A 43 -6.93 -3.82 16.93
N GLU A 44 -6.24 -4.34 17.95
CA GLU A 44 -6.51 -4.01 19.36
C GLU A 44 -6.32 -2.51 19.64
N SER A 45 -7.21 -1.91 20.45
CA SER A 45 -7.23 -0.47 20.78
C SER A 45 -5.95 0.06 21.43
N LYS A 46 -5.13 -0.78 22.05
CA LYS A 46 -3.80 -0.36 22.55
C LYS A 46 -2.85 0.10 21.43
N TYR A 47 -3.10 -0.32 20.19
CA TYR A 47 -2.25 -0.05 19.03
C TYR A 47 -2.84 0.98 18.07
N THR A 48 -4.09 1.40 18.24
CA THR A 48 -4.75 2.37 17.37
C THR A 48 -5.85 3.11 18.11
N ASP A 49 -6.00 4.41 17.82
CA ASP A 49 -7.11 5.23 18.34
C ASP A 49 -8.32 5.24 17.38
N LYS A 50 -8.37 4.30 16.45
CA LYS A 50 -9.42 4.16 15.44
C LYS A 50 -10.20 2.87 15.65
N GLU A 51 -11.49 2.93 15.36
CA GLU A 51 -12.35 1.75 15.39
C GLU A 51 -12.36 1.04 14.04
N SER A 52 -12.64 -0.28 14.05
CA SER A 52 -12.87 -1.06 12.83
C SER A 52 -11.71 -1.03 11.82
N ILE A 53 -10.47 -0.93 12.28
CA ILE A 53 -9.28 -1.11 11.43
C ILE A 53 -8.86 -2.56 11.45
N TYR A 54 -8.72 -3.14 10.25
CA TYR A 54 -8.30 -4.52 10.05
C TYR A 54 -6.88 -4.58 9.50
N ILE A 55 -6.23 -5.73 9.73
CA ILE A 55 -4.86 -6.01 9.31
C ILE A 55 -4.72 -7.50 9.02
N GLN A 56 -3.83 -7.89 8.10
CA GLN A 56 -3.51 -9.31 7.93
C GLN A 56 -2.82 -9.86 9.19
N LYS A 57 -3.23 -11.04 9.65
CA LYS A 57 -2.74 -11.67 10.89
C LYS A 57 -1.21 -11.82 10.93
N GLU A 58 -0.59 -12.16 9.79
CA GLU A 58 0.86 -12.26 9.66
C GLU A 58 1.54 -10.90 9.89
N VAL A 59 1.06 -9.87 9.20
CA VAL A 59 1.54 -8.47 9.32
C VAL A 59 1.37 -7.99 10.76
N TYR A 60 0.24 -8.32 11.39
CA TYR A 60 -0.04 -7.91 12.76
C TYR A 60 0.92 -8.54 13.78
N ASN A 61 1.25 -9.82 13.59
CA ASN A 61 2.23 -10.49 14.44
C ASN A 61 3.63 -9.89 14.29
N ALA A 62 4.02 -9.49 13.08
CA ALA A 62 5.27 -8.77 12.85
C ALA A 62 5.25 -7.37 13.50
N TYR A 63 4.16 -6.63 13.31
CA TYR A 63 3.95 -5.31 13.93
C TYR A 63 4.04 -5.38 15.45
N LYS A 64 3.39 -6.33 16.12
CA LYS A 64 3.44 -6.45 17.59
C LYS A 64 4.86 -6.64 18.13
N LYS A 65 5.72 -7.37 17.40
CA LYS A 65 7.14 -7.53 17.75
C LYS A 65 7.89 -6.21 17.58
N MET A 66 7.69 -5.53 16.45
CA MET A 66 8.29 -4.22 16.17
C MET A 66 7.87 -3.17 17.19
N TYR A 67 6.57 -3.09 17.50
CA TYR A 67 5.99 -2.18 18.48
C TYR A 67 6.63 -2.38 19.86
N LYS A 68 6.78 -3.62 20.33
CA LYS A 68 7.39 -3.92 21.63
C LYS A 68 8.83 -3.40 21.72
N GLU A 69 9.62 -3.53 20.66
CA GLU A 69 10.99 -3.02 20.67
C GLU A 69 11.06 -1.50 20.51
N ALA A 70 10.14 -0.87 19.77
CA ALA A 70 10.03 0.58 19.69
C ALA A 70 9.68 1.19 21.05
N GLU A 71 8.79 0.54 21.79
CA GLU A 71 8.33 1.00 23.10
C GLU A 71 9.47 1.07 24.14
N LYS A 72 10.44 0.14 24.07
CA LYS A 72 11.67 0.19 24.90
C LYS A 72 12.51 1.45 24.66
N CYS A 73 12.39 2.06 23.48
CA CYS A 73 13.04 3.32 23.13
C CYS A 73 12.16 4.56 23.42
N GLY A 74 11.00 4.36 24.05
CA GLY A 74 10.01 5.41 24.29
C GLY A 74 9.29 5.86 23.03
N ILE A 75 9.18 5.00 22.01
CA ILE A 75 8.50 5.31 20.74
C ILE A 75 7.23 4.46 20.66
N LYS A 76 6.06 5.10 20.73
CA LYS A 76 4.77 4.44 20.58
C LYS A 76 4.35 4.46 19.10
N LEU A 77 4.52 3.35 18.39
CA LEU A 77 4.13 3.22 16.99
C LEU A 77 2.61 2.99 16.84
N THR A 78 1.81 3.97 17.26
CA THR A 78 0.34 3.95 17.09
C THR A 78 0.00 3.87 15.60
N ILE A 79 -0.86 2.93 15.22
CA ILE A 79 -1.39 2.77 13.87
C ILE A 79 -2.52 3.79 13.67
N ILE A 80 -2.36 4.67 12.69
CA ILE A 80 -3.36 5.67 12.30
C ILE A 80 -4.23 5.15 11.16
N SER A 81 -3.66 4.32 10.29
CA SER A 81 -4.35 3.72 9.16
C SER A 81 -3.69 2.38 8.78
N CYS A 82 -4.50 1.41 8.36
CA CYS A 82 -4.04 0.12 7.82
C CYS A 82 -4.97 -0.31 6.67
N THR A 83 -5.68 -1.42 6.77
CA THR A 83 -6.47 -1.93 5.63
C THR A 83 -7.59 -0.97 5.26
N ARG A 84 -7.66 -0.61 3.98
CA ARG A 84 -8.75 0.18 3.40
C ARG A 84 -9.34 -0.60 2.24
N ASN A 85 -10.64 -0.90 2.27
CA ASN A 85 -11.29 -1.45 1.09
C ASN A 85 -11.47 -0.37 0.01
N PHE A 86 -11.94 -0.77 -1.17
CA PHE A 86 -12.14 0.10 -2.33
C PHE A 86 -13.07 1.27 -1.99
N ASN A 87 -14.18 1.00 -1.28
CA ASN A 87 -15.16 2.03 -0.93
C ASN A 87 -14.61 3.04 0.08
N SER A 88 -13.85 2.60 1.09
CA SER A 88 -13.14 3.49 2.02
C SER A 88 -12.16 4.40 1.26
N GLN A 89 -11.38 3.84 0.34
CA GLN A 89 -10.45 4.63 -0.47
C GLN A 89 -11.18 5.59 -1.41
N LYS A 90 -12.28 5.14 -2.04
CA LYS A 90 -13.15 5.98 -2.87
C LYS A 90 -13.71 7.15 -2.08
N ASN A 91 -14.20 6.95 -0.87
CA ASN A 91 -14.71 8.05 -0.05
C ASN A 91 -13.63 9.11 0.26
N ILE A 92 -12.39 8.69 0.53
CA ILE A 92 -11.26 9.60 0.71
C ILE A 92 -10.97 10.37 -0.59
N TRP A 93 -10.93 9.65 -1.71
CA TRP A 93 -10.69 10.21 -3.04
C TRP A 93 -11.75 11.24 -3.42
N GLU A 94 -13.04 10.90 -3.36
CA GLU A 94 -14.14 11.79 -3.74
C GLU A 94 -14.21 13.05 -2.88
N ARG A 95 -13.92 12.91 -1.57
CA ARG A 95 -13.80 14.08 -0.68
C ARG A 95 -12.68 15.01 -1.12
N LYS A 96 -11.50 14.47 -1.44
CA LYS A 96 -10.36 15.26 -1.94
C LYS A 96 -10.67 15.86 -3.32
N TRP A 97 -11.33 15.11 -4.20
CA TRP A 97 -11.75 15.55 -5.53
C TRP A 97 -12.65 16.79 -5.48
N LYS A 98 -13.65 16.76 -4.58
CA LYS A 98 -14.57 17.88 -4.36
C LYS A 98 -13.85 19.13 -3.84
N ASN A 99 -12.89 18.94 -2.94
CA ASN A 99 -12.20 20.04 -2.24
C ASN A 99 -10.93 20.52 -2.96
N THR A 100 -10.56 19.90 -4.08
CA THR A 100 -9.39 20.31 -4.88
C THR A 100 -9.86 21.16 -6.05
N GLU A 101 -9.30 22.36 -6.16
CA GLU A 101 -9.58 23.29 -7.25
C GLU A 101 -8.77 22.96 -8.52
N GLY A 102 -9.22 23.51 -9.65
CA GLY A 102 -8.63 23.29 -10.97
C GLY A 102 -9.40 22.28 -11.83
N ASN A 103 -8.94 22.09 -13.06
CA ASN A 103 -9.50 21.07 -13.96
C ASN A 103 -9.16 19.64 -13.50
N ASP A 104 -9.85 18.65 -14.03
CA ASP A 104 -9.71 17.24 -13.62
C ASP A 104 -8.27 16.72 -13.64
N SER A 105 -7.49 17.06 -14.67
CA SER A 105 -6.07 16.70 -14.75
C SER A 105 -5.25 17.29 -13.59
N VAL A 106 -5.48 18.57 -13.25
CA VAL A 106 -4.83 19.24 -12.11
C VAL A 106 -5.25 18.59 -10.79
N LYS A 107 -6.54 18.29 -10.63
CA LYS A 107 -7.05 17.62 -9.43
C LYS A 107 -6.39 16.26 -9.23
N VAL A 108 -6.35 15.42 -10.26
CA VAL A 108 -5.69 14.10 -10.21
C VAL A 108 -4.24 14.25 -9.75
N LYS A 109 -3.45 15.11 -10.41
CA LYS A 109 -2.03 15.29 -10.07
C LYS A 109 -1.84 15.74 -8.63
N LYS A 110 -2.64 16.69 -8.14
CA LYS A 110 -2.54 17.22 -6.78
C LYS A 110 -2.95 16.21 -5.71
N ILE A 111 -3.99 15.42 -5.97
CA ILE A 111 -4.46 14.39 -5.02
C ILE A 111 -3.45 13.23 -4.95
N MET A 112 -2.94 12.82 -6.10
CA MET A 112 -1.98 11.71 -6.24
C MET A 112 -0.60 11.99 -5.63
N GLU A 113 -0.32 13.21 -5.16
CA GLU A 113 0.90 13.48 -4.39
C GLU A 113 0.98 12.62 -3.12
N TYR A 114 -0.15 12.36 -2.45
CA TYR A 114 -0.23 11.63 -1.17
C TYR A 114 -1.46 10.73 -1.02
N SER A 115 -2.28 10.57 -2.06
CA SER A 115 -3.52 9.78 -1.97
C SER A 115 -3.76 8.99 -3.23
N SER A 116 -3.76 7.67 -3.10
CA SER A 116 -3.97 6.75 -4.21
C SER A 116 -5.38 6.84 -4.81
N MET A 117 -5.46 6.59 -6.12
CA MET A 117 -6.72 6.24 -6.77
C MET A 117 -7.32 4.98 -6.13
N PRO A 118 -8.66 4.88 -6.02
CA PRO A 118 -9.32 3.65 -5.60
C PRO A 118 -8.93 2.48 -6.51
N GLY A 119 -8.51 1.36 -5.92
CA GLY A 119 -7.99 0.20 -6.65
C GLY A 119 -6.48 0.18 -6.84
N THR A 120 -5.76 1.26 -6.52
CA THR A 120 -4.29 1.33 -6.66
C THR A 120 -3.57 1.51 -5.32
N SER A 121 -4.31 1.54 -4.20
CA SER A 121 -3.72 1.72 -2.87
C SER A 121 -3.15 0.42 -2.34
N ARG A 122 -1.91 0.44 -1.83
CA ARG A 122 -1.29 -0.71 -1.16
C ARG A 122 -1.98 -1.06 0.17
N HIS A 123 -2.70 -0.11 0.77
CA HIS A 123 -3.55 -0.38 1.94
C HIS A 123 -4.67 -1.38 1.65
N HIS A 124 -5.04 -1.59 0.37
CA HIS A 124 -5.98 -2.66 0.02
C HIS A 124 -5.49 -4.02 0.48
N TRP A 125 -4.18 -4.24 0.51
CA TRP A 125 -3.60 -5.55 0.78
C TRP A 125 -3.46 -5.84 2.27
N GLY A 126 -3.71 -4.87 3.16
CA GLY A 126 -3.54 -5.03 4.61
C GLY A 126 -2.09 -5.29 5.04
N THR A 127 -1.14 -4.94 4.19
CA THR A 127 0.31 -5.04 4.43
C THR A 127 0.95 -3.71 4.80
N ASP A 128 0.23 -2.61 4.59
CA ASP A 128 0.74 -1.25 4.69
C ASP A 128 0.08 -0.53 5.86
N LEU A 129 0.90 0.18 6.65
CA LEU A 129 0.50 0.89 7.87
C LEU A 129 1.03 2.32 7.86
N ASP A 130 0.18 3.23 8.35
CA ASP A 130 0.57 4.60 8.68
C ASP A 130 0.77 4.72 10.19
N PHE A 131 1.97 5.11 10.62
CA PHE A 131 2.29 5.27 12.04
C PHE A 131 2.23 6.73 12.49
N ILE A 132 1.78 6.94 13.73
CA ILE A 132 1.84 8.16 14.53
C ILE A 132 1.08 9.37 13.96
N SER A 133 1.44 9.86 12.77
CA SER A 133 0.83 11.02 12.11
C SER A 133 1.01 10.97 10.60
N VAL A 134 -0.04 11.32 9.86
CA VAL A 134 0.00 11.50 8.39
C VAL A 134 0.31 12.95 7.97
N GLU A 135 0.69 13.79 8.94
CA GLU A 135 1.05 15.19 8.72
C GLU A 135 2.56 15.34 8.68
N ASN A 136 3.12 15.84 7.56
CA ASN A 136 4.57 16.02 7.39
C ASN A 136 5.22 16.80 8.53
N GLN A 137 4.58 17.88 8.99
CA GLN A 137 5.09 18.74 10.08
C GLN A 137 5.39 17.99 11.39
N TYR A 138 4.70 16.87 11.67
CA TYR A 138 4.99 16.06 12.85
C TYR A 138 6.39 15.44 12.75
N TRP A 139 6.77 15.01 11.55
CA TRP A 139 8.02 14.31 11.30
C TRP A 139 9.24 15.23 11.32
N ASP A 140 9.02 16.54 11.27
CA ASP A 140 10.06 17.57 11.45
C ASP A 140 10.33 17.89 12.93
N THR A 141 9.47 17.44 13.86
CA THR A 141 9.68 17.60 15.30
C THR A 141 10.76 16.64 15.82
N GLU A 142 11.33 16.92 17.00
CA GLU A 142 12.30 16.02 17.65
C GLU A 142 11.75 14.60 17.84
N SER A 143 10.47 14.48 18.25
CA SER A 143 9.80 13.19 18.43
C SER A 143 9.60 12.45 17.11
N GLY A 144 9.20 13.17 16.07
CA GLY A 144 9.05 12.62 14.72
C GLY A 144 10.36 12.14 14.13
N GLN A 145 11.42 12.95 14.23
CA GLN A 145 12.77 12.59 13.76
C GLN A 145 13.33 11.37 14.52
N LYS A 146 13.14 11.32 15.85
CA LYS A 146 13.52 10.16 16.66
C LYS A 146 12.79 8.89 16.20
N ALA A 147 11.47 8.97 15.99
CA ALA A 147 10.67 7.84 15.54
C ALA A 147 11.07 7.38 14.12
N TYR A 148 11.27 8.33 13.20
CA TYR A 148 11.64 8.02 11.82
C TYR A 148 13.02 7.36 11.72
N LYS A 149 14.01 7.91 12.44
CA LYS A 149 15.34 7.30 12.53
C LYS A 149 15.26 5.87 13.04
N TRP A 150 14.51 5.65 14.13
CA TRP A 150 14.32 4.31 14.68
C TRP A 150 13.69 3.36 13.67
N LEU A 151 12.65 3.79 12.95
CA LEU A 151 11.99 2.97 11.94
C LEU A 151 12.96 2.61 10.80
N LYS A 152 13.74 3.57 10.27
CA LYS A 152 14.73 3.30 9.20
C LYS A 152 15.77 2.26 9.61
N GLU A 153 16.20 2.27 10.86
CA GLU A 153 17.23 1.35 11.37
C GLU A 153 16.67 -0.02 11.81
N ASN A 154 15.40 -0.09 12.22
CA ASN A 154 14.87 -1.26 12.92
C ASN A 154 13.69 -1.94 12.23
N ALA A 155 12.84 -1.21 11.51
CA ALA A 155 11.65 -1.78 10.85
C ALA A 155 11.99 -2.93 9.88
N PRO A 156 13.10 -2.89 9.11
CA PRO A 156 13.48 -4.00 8.22
C PRO A 156 13.72 -5.33 8.95
N LYS A 157 14.15 -5.29 10.23
CA LYS A 157 14.35 -6.50 11.06
C LYS A 157 13.04 -7.26 11.31
N TYR A 158 11.90 -6.59 11.14
CA TYR A 158 10.56 -7.14 11.27
C TYR A 158 9.86 -7.31 9.93
N GLY A 159 10.57 -7.13 8.81
CA GLY A 159 10.02 -7.23 7.46
C GLY A 159 9.28 -5.99 6.98
N PHE A 160 9.44 -4.84 7.65
CA PHE A 160 8.82 -3.58 7.23
C PHE A 160 9.83 -2.68 6.50
N ASN A 161 9.46 -2.21 5.32
CA ASN A 161 10.23 -1.25 4.55
C ASN A 161 9.34 -0.06 4.15
N GLN A 162 9.97 1.09 3.97
CA GLN A 162 9.28 2.31 3.53
C GLN A 162 9.16 2.31 2.00
N PRO A 163 7.95 2.24 1.42
CA PRO A 163 7.76 2.26 -0.03
C PRO A 163 7.99 3.65 -0.64
N TYR A 164 7.60 4.72 0.05
CA TYR A 164 7.66 6.08 -0.48
C TYR A 164 8.78 6.86 0.22
N THR A 165 10.01 6.61 -0.21
CA THR A 165 11.24 7.28 0.26
C THR A 165 11.47 8.61 -0.48
N ASP A 166 12.57 9.31 -0.20
CA ASP A 166 13.05 10.47 -0.95
C ASP A 166 13.99 10.10 -2.12
N ASP A 167 14.08 8.82 -2.48
CA ASP A 167 14.87 8.35 -3.61
C ASP A 167 14.40 8.98 -4.92
N THR A 168 15.31 9.66 -5.64
CA THR A 168 15.00 10.33 -6.90
C THR A 168 14.81 9.37 -8.08
N TYR A 169 15.19 8.09 -7.92
CA TYR A 169 14.99 7.05 -8.94
C TYR A 169 13.59 6.43 -8.91
N ARG A 170 12.78 6.69 -7.87
CA ARG A 170 11.35 6.27 -7.85
C ARG A 170 10.43 7.37 -8.36
N THR A 171 9.27 6.96 -8.83
CA THR A 171 8.19 7.82 -9.31
C THR A 171 7.00 7.78 -8.35
N GLY A 172 5.96 8.58 -8.61
CA GLY A 172 4.68 8.46 -7.92
C GLY A 172 4.54 9.40 -6.71
N TYR A 173 4.11 8.85 -5.57
CA TYR A 173 3.82 9.63 -4.37
C TYR A 173 5.03 10.40 -3.86
N LYS A 174 4.81 11.48 -3.12
CA LYS A 174 5.85 12.19 -2.38
C LYS A 174 6.38 11.31 -1.22
N PRO A 175 7.51 11.67 -0.59
CA PRO A 175 8.03 10.91 0.54
C PRO A 175 7.01 10.87 1.69
N GLU A 176 6.82 9.69 2.28
CA GLU A 176 5.86 9.46 3.38
C GLU A 176 6.59 8.78 4.55
N PRO A 177 7.11 9.53 5.55
CA PRO A 177 7.83 8.96 6.69
C PRO A 177 6.96 8.05 7.59
N TRP A 178 5.64 8.21 7.52
CA TRP A 178 4.66 7.42 8.26
C TRP A 178 4.32 6.08 7.60
N HIS A 179 4.55 5.91 6.30
CA HIS A 179 4.03 4.77 5.53
C HIS A 179 5.04 3.62 5.45
N TRP A 180 4.68 2.47 6.02
CA TRP A 180 5.54 1.29 6.08
C TRP A 180 4.80 0.04 5.61
N SER A 181 5.45 -0.76 4.76
CA SER A 181 4.86 -1.95 4.14
C SER A 181 5.59 -3.21 4.58
N TYR A 182 4.83 -4.24 4.94
CA TYR A 182 5.35 -5.57 5.22
C TYR A 182 5.72 -6.29 3.92
N THR A 183 7.01 -6.26 3.58
CA THR A 183 7.54 -6.70 2.29
C THR A 183 7.39 -8.19 1.99
N PRO A 184 7.43 -9.13 2.97
CA PRO A 184 7.25 -10.55 2.69
C PRO A 184 5.92 -10.89 1.98
N LEU A 185 4.85 -10.13 2.26
CA LEU A 185 3.57 -10.28 1.58
C LEU A 185 3.38 -9.26 0.46
N SER A 186 3.74 -8.00 0.67
CA SER A 186 3.40 -6.93 -0.28
C SER A 186 4.09 -7.06 -1.62
N ILE A 187 5.31 -7.64 -1.68
CA ILE A 187 5.99 -7.95 -2.95
C ILE A 187 5.22 -9.00 -3.76
N ARG A 188 4.64 -10.01 -3.10
CA ARG A 188 3.80 -11.02 -3.76
C ARG A 188 2.56 -10.37 -4.37
N TYR A 189 1.89 -9.50 -3.61
CA TYR A 189 0.72 -8.78 -4.09
C TYR A 189 1.05 -7.81 -5.22
N LEU A 190 2.18 -7.11 -5.16
CA LEU A 190 2.65 -6.24 -6.24
C LEU A 190 2.91 -7.05 -7.54
N ARG A 191 3.54 -8.23 -7.43
CA ARG A 191 3.74 -9.13 -8.58
C ARG A 191 2.42 -9.64 -9.14
N SER A 192 1.50 -10.07 -8.28
CA SER A 192 0.16 -10.49 -8.72
C SER A 192 -0.63 -9.34 -9.33
N PHE A 193 -0.47 -8.10 -8.84
CA PHE A 193 -1.04 -6.90 -9.43
C PHE A 193 -0.57 -6.73 -10.88
N ASN A 194 0.74 -6.86 -11.13
CA ASN A 194 1.30 -6.81 -12.49
C ASN A 194 0.67 -7.83 -13.44
N CYS A 195 0.44 -9.04 -12.95
CA CYS A 195 -0.04 -10.14 -13.79
C CYS A 195 -1.55 -10.09 -14.03
N LEU A 196 -2.33 -9.56 -13.07
CA LEU A 196 -3.78 -9.71 -13.04
C LEU A 196 -4.54 -8.42 -13.32
N ILE A 197 -3.95 -7.25 -13.09
CA ILE A 197 -4.68 -5.97 -13.15
C ILE A 197 -4.27 -5.19 -14.40
N SER A 198 -5.26 -4.76 -15.17
CA SER A 198 -5.09 -3.80 -16.26
C SER A 198 -5.68 -2.43 -15.87
N THR A 199 -5.39 -1.40 -16.67
CA THR A 199 -5.93 -0.06 -16.42
C THR A 199 -7.46 0.00 -16.46
N GLU A 200 -8.08 -0.90 -17.23
CA GLU A 200 -9.54 -1.01 -17.38
C GLU A 200 -10.21 -1.54 -16.09
N ASP A 201 -9.50 -2.30 -15.26
CA ASP A 201 -10.02 -2.82 -13.99
C ASP A 201 -10.17 -1.70 -12.91
N ILE A 202 -9.46 -0.58 -13.08
CA ILE A 202 -9.39 0.55 -12.14
C ILE A 202 -10.38 1.63 -12.59
N ASN A 203 -11.62 1.55 -12.10
CA ASN A 203 -12.71 2.42 -12.51
C ASN A 203 -13.70 2.68 -11.36
N GLY A 204 -14.73 3.50 -11.61
CA GLY A 204 -15.85 3.70 -10.69
C GLY A 204 -15.68 4.83 -9.67
N PHE A 205 -14.84 5.82 -9.98
CA PHE A 205 -14.59 7.03 -9.18
C PHE A 205 -14.26 8.22 -10.09
N SER A 206 -14.38 9.44 -9.56
CA SER A 206 -14.11 10.68 -10.30
C SER A 206 -12.66 10.74 -10.81
N GLY A 207 -12.46 10.99 -12.10
CA GLY A 207 -11.12 11.04 -12.70
C GLY A 207 -10.48 9.68 -13.03
N CYS A 208 -11.20 8.56 -12.92
CA CYS A 208 -10.67 7.24 -13.28
C CYS A 208 -10.24 7.13 -14.76
N ASN A 209 -10.77 7.96 -15.64
CA ASN A 209 -10.33 8.07 -17.04
C ASN A 209 -8.85 8.51 -17.19
N PHE A 210 -8.22 9.03 -16.14
CA PHE A 210 -6.80 9.40 -16.13
C PHE A 210 -5.84 8.25 -15.74
N VAL A 211 -6.34 7.08 -15.33
CA VAL A 211 -5.51 5.93 -14.97
C VAL A 211 -4.52 5.57 -16.08
N LYS A 212 -5.02 5.45 -17.32
CA LYS A 212 -4.21 5.12 -18.50
C LYS A 212 -3.38 6.31 -19.02
N PRO A 213 -3.97 7.50 -19.27
CA PRO A 213 -3.20 8.67 -19.74
C PRO A 213 -2.03 9.08 -18.84
N PHE A 214 -2.12 8.87 -17.53
CA PHE A 214 -1.05 9.22 -16.58
C PHE A 214 -0.17 8.03 -16.19
N ASN A 215 -0.37 6.88 -16.83
CA ASN A 215 0.38 5.65 -16.57
C ASN A 215 0.43 5.31 -15.06
N ILE A 216 -0.73 5.34 -14.39
CA ILE A 216 -0.80 5.28 -12.91
C ILE A 216 -0.25 3.98 -12.35
N ILE A 217 -0.39 2.86 -13.07
CA ILE A 217 0.17 1.57 -12.63
C ILE A 217 1.69 1.68 -12.51
N ASP A 218 2.40 2.02 -13.59
CA ASP A 218 3.86 2.07 -13.57
C ASP A 218 4.39 3.19 -12.65
N THR A 219 3.73 4.34 -12.66
CA THR A 219 4.22 5.53 -11.96
C THR A 219 3.91 5.53 -10.47
N HIS A 220 2.79 4.96 -10.03
CA HIS A 220 2.36 5.04 -8.62
C HIS A 220 2.25 3.68 -7.95
N VAL A 221 1.79 2.62 -8.65
CA VAL A 221 1.75 1.27 -8.06
C VAL A 221 3.17 0.68 -8.00
N PHE A 222 3.94 0.81 -9.08
CA PHE A 222 5.35 0.41 -9.15
C PHE A 222 6.33 1.54 -8.79
N GLY A 223 5.82 2.73 -8.43
CA GLY A 223 6.57 3.89 -7.95
C GLY A 223 7.12 3.77 -6.52
N VAL A 224 7.52 2.57 -6.10
CA VAL A 224 8.01 2.29 -4.75
C VAL A 224 9.53 2.12 -4.72
N ASP A 225 10.11 2.25 -3.52
CA ASP A 225 11.50 1.94 -3.21
C ASP A 225 11.88 0.51 -3.66
N LYS A 226 13.14 0.33 -4.07
CA LYS A 226 13.67 -0.97 -4.55
C LYS A 226 13.54 -2.10 -3.53
N THR A 227 13.51 -1.79 -2.24
CA THR A 227 13.34 -2.79 -1.18
C THR A 227 11.90 -3.32 -1.07
N CYS A 228 10.97 -2.73 -1.83
CA CYS A 228 9.54 -3.08 -1.87
C CYS A 228 9.11 -3.70 -3.22
N LYS A 229 10.06 -4.16 -4.06
CA LYS A 229 9.85 -4.73 -5.40
C LYS A 229 10.27 -6.20 -5.52
#